data_AF-A0AAD7IUU4-F1
#
_entry.id   AF-A0AAD7IUU4-F1
#
_cell.length_a   1.000
_cell.length_b   1.000
_cell.length_c   1.000
_cell.angle_alpha   90.00
_cell.angle_beta   90.00
_cell.angle_gamma   90.00
#
_symmetry.space_group_name_H-M   'P 1'
#
loop_
_entity.id
_entity.type
_entity.pdbx_description
1 polymer ?
#
loop_
_entity_poly.entity_id
_entity_poly.type
_entity_poly.pdbx_seq_one_letter_code
_entity_poly.pdbx_strand_id
1 'polypeptide(L)'
;MGTAMSSSGSAGSPTFSSMLDSPIIFDAEAGFSSVGTQGYLQARREDPIPPCPPNAAGWFSKVYSEVTQKNLGAAFNALLSVFLELEGVYGWLNCGGKGLGTLHRPPQVAAWVTAGRGRGGAMGNGVGPAIPSLAEFEDLWWKWWGELQPDWRVSDPQPGRLKRDMWPAGGLENWQTLRHPGPNGALSLIATLCWWGIKAKS
;
A
#
# COMPACT_ATOMS: atom_id res chain seq x y z
N MET A 1 17.38 -45.61 -21.91
CA MET A 1 16.19 -45.21 -21.13
C MET A 1 16.63 -44.16 -20.13
N GLY A 2 16.27 -42.90 -20.35
CA GLY A 2 16.62 -41.79 -19.46
C GLY A 2 15.63 -40.68 -19.69
N THR A 3 14.50 -40.74 -18.97
CA THR A 3 13.42 -39.75 -19.05
C THR A 3 13.80 -38.57 -18.17
N ALA A 4 14.10 -37.42 -18.77
CA ALA A 4 14.23 -36.15 -18.05
C ALA A 4 12.82 -35.55 -17.88
N MET A 5 12.37 -35.44 -16.62
CA MET A 5 11.20 -34.64 -16.26
C MET A 5 11.62 -33.18 -16.11
N SER A 6 11.18 -32.32 -17.03
CA SER A 6 11.21 -30.88 -16.85
C SER A 6 9.93 -30.45 -16.12
N SER A 7 10.04 -30.12 -14.83
CA SER A 7 8.97 -29.44 -14.10
C SER A 7 9.10 -27.93 -14.28
N SER A 8 8.23 -27.36 -15.10
CA SER A 8 8.00 -25.91 -15.19
C SER A 8 7.24 -25.43 -13.96
N GLY A 9 7.94 -24.83 -13.00
CA GLY A 9 7.31 -24.12 -11.89
C GLY A 9 6.84 -22.74 -12.33
N SER A 10 5.54 -22.59 -12.61
CA SER A 10 4.89 -21.29 -12.72
C SER A 10 4.84 -20.64 -11.33
N ALA A 11 5.79 -19.76 -11.04
CA ALA A 11 5.73 -18.92 -9.85
C ALA A 11 4.63 -17.85 -10.05
N GLY A 12 3.46 -18.09 -9.47
CA GLY A 12 2.35 -17.13 -9.50
C GLY A 12 2.65 -15.88 -8.69
N SER A 13 2.21 -14.72 -9.19
CA SER A 13 2.21 -13.44 -8.47
C SER A 13 1.47 -13.58 -7.12
N PRO A 14 1.93 -12.91 -6.06
CA PRO A 14 1.29 -12.98 -4.75
C PRO A 14 -0.08 -12.28 -4.76
N THR A 15 -1.14 -13.08 -4.55
CA THR A 15 -2.54 -12.64 -4.48
C THR A 15 -2.79 -11.69 -3.31
N PHE A 16 -3.86 -10.89 -3.38
CA PHE A 16 -4.29 -9.98 -2.31
C PHE A 16 -4.39 -10.64 -0.92
N SER A 17 -4.93 -11.87 -0.83
CA SER A 17 -4.98 -12.61 0.44
C SER A 17 -3.57 -12.92 0.95
N SER A 18 -2.69 -13.39 0.06
CA SER A 18 -1.29 -13.64 0.41
C SER A 18 -0.54 -12.36 0.78
N MET A 19 -0.97 -11.18 0.31
CA MET A 19 -0.37 -9.89 0.64
C MET A 19 -0.74 -9.42 2.05
N LEU A 20 -1.99 -9.63 2.47
CA LEU A 20 -2.46 -9.34 3.84
C LEU A 20 -1.95 -10.35 4.87
N ASP A 21 -1.75 -11.60 4.46
CA ASP A 21 -1.20 -12.67 5.30
C ASP A 21 0.34 -12.72 5.29
N SER A 22 0.98 -11.97 4.38
CA SER A 22 2.43 -11.87 4.31
C SER A 22 2.97 -10.84 5.30
N PRO A 23 4.08 -11.12 6.00
CA PRO A 23 4.74 -10.18 6.91
C PRO A 23 5.47 -9.04 6.16
N ILE A 24 4.86 -8.45 5.13
CA ILE A 24 5.50 -7.51 4.19
C ILE A 24 5.42 -6.04 4.66
N ILE A 25 4.79 -5.75 5.79
CA ILE A 25 4.35 -4.38 6.10
C ILE A 25 4.91 -3.92 7.46
N PHE A 26 6.05 -3.22 7.38
CA PHE A 26 6.72 -2.37 8.39
C PHE A 26 7.40 -3.02 9.60
N ASP A 27 8.71 -3.25 9.49
CA ASP A 27 9.63 -3.22 10.64
C ASP A 27 10.35 -1.87 10.62
N ALA A 28 9.80 -0.90 11.37
CA ALA A 28 10.47 0.36 11.64
C ALA A 28 11.42 0.15 12.83
N GLU A 29 12.71 -0.04 12.58
CA GLU A 29 13.73 0.00 13.64
C GLU A 29 14.67 1.19 13.45
N ALA A 30 14.21 2.32 13.97
CA ALA A 30 15.08 3.21 14.73
C ALA A 30 14.61 3.18 16.19
N GLY A 31 15.12 2.21 16.96
CA GLY A 31 15.20 2.32 18.42
C GLY A 31 14.08 1.76 19.29
N PHE A 32 13.36 0.69 18.88
CA PHE A 32 12.49 -0.05 19.80
C PHE A 32 12.95 -1.50 19.91
N SER A 33 13.24 -1.95 21.14
CA SER A 33 13.78 -3.29 21.44
C SER A 33 13.09 -4.42 20.68
N SER A 34 13.92 -5.35 20.19
CA SER A 34 13.67 -6.56 19.40
C SER A 34 12.74 -7.62 20.01
N VAL A 35 11.89 -7.25 20.98
CA VAL A 35 10.82 -8.08 21.54
C VAL A 35 9.46 -7.75 20.91
N GLY A 36 9.36 -6.71 20.07
CA GLY A 36 8.08 -6.10 19.69
C GLY A 36 7.39 -6.58 18.41
N THR A 37 8.10 -6.98 17.36
CA THR A 37 7.50 -6.89 16.02
C THR A 37 6.58 -8.05 15.65
N GLN A 38 6.96 -9.27 16.06
CA GLN A 38 6.14 -10.46 15.83
C GLN A 38 4.91 -10.50 16.74
N GLY A 39 5.03 -9.97 17.97
CA GLY A 39 3.90 -9.80 18.89
C GLY A 39 2.95 -8.68 18.45
N TYR A 40 3.48 -7.59 17.91
CA TYR A 40 2.71 -6.46 17.39
C TYR A 40 1.83 -6.86 16.20
N LEU A 41 2.39 -7.55 15.19
CA LEU A 41 1.62 -7.98 14.02
C LEU A 41 0.61 -9.12 14.33
N GLN A 42 0.91 -9.99 15.30
CA GLN A 42 -0.01 -11.05 15.72
C GLN A 42 -1.19 -10.48 16.54
N ALA A 43 -0.96 -9.45 17.36
CA ALA A 43 -2.00 -8.78 18.15
C ALA A 43 -3.03 -8.04 17.28
N ARG A 44 -2.63 -7.57 16.09
CA ARG A 44 -3.49 -6.76 15.20
C ARG A 44 -4.56 -7.51 14.41
N ARG A 45 -4.66 -8.85 14.53
CA ARG A 45 -5.54 -9.71 13.71
C ARG A 45 -7.04 -9.53 13.95
N GLU A 46 -7.44 -8.78 14.97
CA GLU A 46 -8.84 -8.42 15.23
C GLU A 46 -9.04 -6.91 15.47
N ASP A 47 -8.08 -6.09 15.05
CA ASP A 47 -8.13 -4.67 15.36
C ASP A 47 -9.32 -3.98 14.70
N PRO A 48 -10.09 -3.17 15.46
CA PRO A 48 -11.14 -2.35 14.90
C PRO A 48 -10.52 -1.32 13.94
N ILE A 49 -11.34 -0.83 13.01
CA ILE A 49 -10.95 0.28 12.15
C ILE A 49 -10.52 1.46 13.04
N PRO A 50 -9.30 2.01 12.87
CA PRO A 50 -8.85 3.09 13.73
C PRO A 50 -9.69 4.35 13.47
N PRO A 51 -10.09 5.09 14.52
CA PRO A 51 -10.92 6.29 14.35
C PRO A 51 -10.12 7.39 13.64
N CYS A 52 -10.81 8.20 12.83
CA CYS A 52 -10.20 9.39 12.23
C CYS A 52 -9.83 10.40 13.34
N PRO A 53 -8.58 10.90 13.38
CA PRO A 53 -8.18 11.90 14.36
C PRO A 53 -9.00 13.19 14.22
N PRO A 54 -9.39 13.85 15.33
CA PRO A 54 -10.21 15.05 15.29
C PRO A 54 -9.46 16.27 14.73
N ASN A 55 -8.14 16.25 14.75
CA ASN A 55 -7.26 17.28 14.21
C ASN A 55 -6.87 17.03 12.74
N ALA A 56 -7.40 15.97 12.11
CA ALA A 56 -7.09 15.67 10.71
C ALA A 56 -7.64 16.76 9.78
N ALA A 57 -6.88 17.09 8.73
CA ALA A 57 -7.31 18.04 7.73
C ALA A 57 -8.58 17.55 7.01
N GLY A 58 -9.47 18.47 6.61
CA GLY A 58 -10.76 18.10 6.00
C GLY A 58 -10.65 17.24 4.74
N TRP A 59 -9.56 17.38 3.98
CA TRP A 59 -9.28 16.51 2.82
C TRP A 59 -9.04 15.05 3.26
N PHE A 60 -8.32 14.86 4.38
CA PHE A 60 -7.97 13.55 4.91
C PHE A 60 -9.20 12.87 5.48
N SER A 61 -9.94 13.57 6.35
CA SER A 61 -11.13 13.02 7.00
C SER A 61 -12.17 12.54 5.98
N LYS A 62 -12.34 13.28 4.88
CA LYS A 62 -13.22 12.86 3.79
C LYS A 62 -12.76 11.53 3.19
N VAL A 63 -11.52 11.45 2.70
CA VAL A 63 -11.04 10.23 2.03
C VAL A 63 -10.93 9.05 2.99
N TYR A 64 -10.53 9.30 4.24
CA TYR A 64 -10.46 8.29 5.28
C TYR A 64 -11.85 7.69 5.57
N SER A 65 -12.89 8.53 5.65
CA SER A 65 -14.27 8.05 5.81
C SER A 65 -14.70 7.16 4.65
N GLU A 66 -14.26 7.44 3.42
CA GLU A 66 -14.56 6.62 2.26
C GLU A 66 -13.82 5.27 2.32
N VAL A 67 -12.51 5.28 2.62
CA VAL A 67 -11.66 4.05 2.69
C VAL A 67 -12.08 3.11 3.81
N THR A 68 -12.67 3.65 4.87
CA THR A 68 -13.14 2.89 6.03
C THR A 68 -14.58 2.42 5.92
N GLN A 69 -15.32 2.75 4.85
CA GLN A 69 -16.70 2.29 4.65
C GLN A 69 -16.81 0.77 4.61
N LYS A 70 -15.79 0.10 4.07
CA LYS A 70 -15.75 -1.36 3.96
C LYS A 70 -14.61 -1.91 4.81
N ASN A 71 -14.95 -2.76 5.77
CA ASN A 71 -13.95 -3.45 6.57
C ASN A 71 -13.26 -4.54 5.73
N LEU A 72 -12.03 -4.27 5.30
CA LEU A 72 -11.22 -5.21 4.53
C LEU A 72 -10.51 -6.25 5.41
N GLY A 73 -10.58 -6.09 6.73
CA GLY A 73 -10.01 -7.00 7.72
C GLY A 73 -8.84 -6.35 8.45
N ALA A 74 -8.41 -7.04 9.50
CA ALA A 74 -7.42 -6.56 10.45
C ALA A 74 -6.10 -6.09 9.83
N ALA A 75 -5.56 -6.80 8.84
CA ALA A 75 -4.32 -6.40 8.18
C ALA A 75 -4.45 -5.04 7.48
N PHE A 76 -5.60 -4.76 6.88
CA PHE A 76 -5.88 -3.44 6.30
C PHE A 76 -6.08 -2.38 7.38
N ASN A 77 -6.74 -2.71 8.50
CA ASN A 77 -6.91 -1.79 9.63
C ASN A 77 -5.57 -1.42 10.27
N ALA A 78 -4.66 -2.39 10.40
CA ALA A 78 -3.29 -2.18 10.84
C ALA A 78 -2.53 -1.21 9.91
N LEU A 79 -2.69 -1.36 8.59
CA LEU A 79 -2.13 -0.46 7.60
C LEU A 79 -2.70 0.97 7.74
N LEU A 80 -4.00 1.10 8.03
CA LEU A 80 -4.63 2.40 8.30
C LEU A 80 -4.04 3.06 9.55
N SER A 81 -3.77 2.32 10.63
CA SER A 81 -3.10 2.87 11.81
C SER A 81 -1.74 3.46 11.48
N VAL A 82 -0.92 2.74 10.70
CA VAL A 82 0.41 3.24 10.28
C VAL A 82 0.27 4.46 9.37
N PHE A 83 -0.74 4.47 8.49
CA PHE A 83 -1.01 5.60 7.62
C PHE A 83 -1.43 6.86 8.41
N LEU A 84 -2.24 6.69 9.45
CA LEU A 84 -2.63 7.77 10.36
C LEU A 84 -1.43 8.36 11.10
N GLU A 85 -0.54 7.51 11.62
CA GLU A 85 0.69 7.94 12.28
C GLU A 85 1.59 8.72 11.31
N LEU A 86 1.79 8.20 10.09
CA LEU A 86 2.61 8.82 9.06
C LEU A 86 2.12 10.24 8.68
N GLU A 87 0.84 10.37 8.33
CA GLU A 87 0.25 11.67 7.97
C GLU A 87 0.13 12.61 9.19
N GLY A 88 -0.04 12.05 10.39
CA GLY A 88 -0.01 12.78 11.65
C GLY A 88 1.36 13.41 11.92
N VAL A 89 2.46 12.68 11.68
CA VAL A 89 3.84 13.22 11.75
C VAL A 89 4.04 14.35 10.74
N TYR A 90 3.44 14.24 9.56
CA TYR A 90 3.44 15.31 8.58
C TYR A 90 2.44 16.44 8.88
N GLY A 91 1.65 16.36 9.95
CA GLY A 91 0.68 17.40 10.29
C GLY A 91 -0.41 17.59 9.24
N TRP A 92 -0.77 16.52 8.52
CA TRP A 92 -1.86 16.52 7.51
C TRP A 92 -1.63 17.50 6.35
N LEU A 93 -0.35 17.76 6.03
CA LEU A 93 0.06 18.72 5.00
C LEU A 93 -0.60 18.41 3.67
N ASN A 94 -1.30 19.41 3.11
CA ASN A 94 -1.80 19.35 1.74
C ASN A 94 -0.75 19.95 0.79
N CYS A 95 0.39 19.27 0.64
CA CYS A 95 1.41 19.78 -0.26
C CYS A 95 0.94 19.61 -1.72
N GLY A 96 0.72 20.72 -2.42
CA GLY A 96 0.37 20.74 -3.84
C GLY A 96 1.52 20.34 -4.78
N GLY A 97 2.54 19.66 -4.25
CA GLY A 97 3.76 19.29 -4.95
C GLY A 97 3.62 18.04 -5.81
N LYS A 98 4.73 17.65 -6.45
CA LYS A 98 4.83 16.40 -7.22
C LYS A 98 4.46 15.22 -6.31
N GLY A 99 3.56 14.35 -6.79
CA GLY A 99 3.18 13.12 -6.10
C GLY A 99 4.13 11.97 -6.39
N LEU A 100 3.67 10.77 -6.05
CA LEU A 100 4.33 9.52 -6.41
C LEU A 100 4.59 9.43 -7.92
N GLY A 101 5.65 8.71 -8.29
CA GLY A 101 6.00 8.42 -9.68
C GLY A 101 4.83 7.80 -10.47
N THR A 102 4.78 8.09 -11.76
CA THR A 102 3.66 7.69 -12.63
C THR A 102 3.97 6.51 -13.54
N LEU A 103 5.21 6.01 -13.54
CA LEU A 103 5.63 4.88 -14.35
C LEU A 103 4.88 3.61 -13.91
N HIS A 104 4.32 2.86 -14.86
CA HIS A 104 3.48 1.67 -14.61
C HIS A 104 2.25 1.87 -13.73
N ARG A 105 1.94 3.11 -13.32
CA ARG A 105 0.78 3.43 -12.49
C ARG A 105 -0.52 2.94 -13.15
N PRO A 106 -1.38 2.19 -12.42
CA PRO A 106 -2.65 1.75 -12.98
C PRO A 106 -3.49 2.93 -13.49
N PRO A 107 -4.12 2.83 -14.67
CA PRO A 107 -4.85 3.95 -15.28
C PRO A 107 -6.00 4.47 -14.41
N GLN A 108 -6.59 3.59 -13.58
CA GLN A 108 -7.61 3.92 -12.59
C GLN A 108 -7.12 4.99 -11.60
N VAL A 109 -5.84 4.93 -11.20
CA VAL A 109 -5.24 5.92 -10.29
C VAL A 109 -5.10 7.26 -10.99
N ALA A 110 -4.64 7.28 -12.24
CA ALA A 110 -4.49 8.50 -13.01
C ALA A 110 -5.85 9.20 -13.19
N ALA A 111 -6.88 8.45 -13.56
CA ALA A 111 -8.24 8.97 -13.69
C ALA A 111 -8.78 9.50 -12.36
N TRP A 112 -8.60 8.75 -11.27
CA TRP A 112 -9.04 9.15 -9.93
C TRP A 112 -8.35 10.42 -9.44
N VAL A 113 -7.04 10.53 -9.62
CA VAL A 113 -6.26 11.74 -9.28
C VAL A 113 -6.73 12.95 -10.08
N THR A 114 -6.90 12.80 -11.40
CA THR A 114 -7.37 13.88 -12.29
C THR A 114 -8.80 14.32 -11.96
N ALA A 115 -9.66 13.39 -11.56
CA ALA A 115 -11.02 13.67 -11.06
C ALA A 115 -11.04 14.33 -9.66
N GLY A 116 -9.89 14.80 -9.17
CA GLY A 116 -9.76 15.43 -7.87
C GLY A 116 -9.95 14.47 -6.70
N ARG A 117 -9.69 13.17 -6.90
CA ARG A 117 -9.78 12.12 -5.88
C ARG A 117 -11.14 12.07 -5.21
N GLY A 118 -12.19 12.28 -5.98
CA GLY A 118 -13.55 12.32 -5.43
C GLY A 118 -13.96 13.67 -4.87
N ARG A 119 -13.57 14.76 -5.53
CA ARG A 119 -14.23 16.07 -5.33
C ARG A 119 -15.76 16.02 -5.58
N GLY A 120 -16.30 14.92 -6.13
CA GLY A 120 -17.73 14.56 -6.13
C GLY A 120 -18.05 13.13 -5.68
N GLY A 121 -17.22 12.49 -4.84
CA GLY A 121 -17.37 11.08 -4.45
C GLY A 121 -16.86 10.13 -5.54
N ALA A 122 -15.55 9.93 -5.65
CA ALA A 122 -14.98 8.99 -6.63
C ALA A 122 -14.73 7.60 -6.03
N MET A 123 -14.85 7.44 -4.72
CA MET A 123 -15.49 6.25 -4.16
C MET A 123 -16.99 6.52 -3.95
N GLY A 124 -17.67 7.09 -4.96
CA GLY A 124 -19.03 7.64 -4.84
C GLY A 124 -20.10 6.64 -4.41
N ASN A 125 -19.77 5.35 -4.48
CA ASN A 125 -20.60 4.25 -4.03
C ASN A 125 -19.87 3.34 -3.02
N GLY A 126 -18.70 3.76 -2.48
CA GLY A 126 -17.87 2.94 -1.59
C GLY A 126 -17.14 1.77 -2.26
N VAL A 127 -16.96 1.82 -3.59
CA VAL A 127 -16.37 0.71 -4.39
C VAL A 127 -15.11 1.12 -5.17
N GLY A 128 -14.84 2.42 -5.33
CA GLY A 128 -13.75 2.90 -6.18
C GLY A 128 -14.04 2.76 -7.69
N PRO A 129 -13.03 3.01 -8.54
CA PRO A 129 -13.15 2.85 -9.99
C PRO A 129 -13.37 1.38 -10.37
N ALA A 130 -13.98 1.16 -11.54
CA ALA A 130 -14.14 -0.19 -12.07
C ALA A 130 -12.77 -0.84 -12.31
N ILE A 131 -12.59 -2.05 -11.77
CA ILE A 131 -11.45 -2.93 -12.04
C ILE A 131 -11.98 -4.09 -12.89
N PRO A 132 -11.80 -4.05 -14.23
CA PRO A 132 -12.34 -5.08 -15.13
C PRO A 132 -11.65 -6.44 -14.95
N SER A 133 -10.33 -6.42 -14.81
CA SER A 133 -9.49 -7.60 -14.59
C SER A 133 -8.68 -7.40 -13.32
N LEU A 134 -8.89 -8.30 -12.35
CA LEU A 134 -8.15 -8.28 -11.08
C LEU A 134 -6.67 -8.60 -11.31
N ALA A 135 -6.39 -9.56 -12.21
CA ALA A 135 -5.03 -9.98 -12.54
C ALA A 135 -4.23 -8.87 -13.22
N GLU A 136 -4.82 -8.15 -14.18
CA GLU A 136 -4.13 -7.02 -14.83
C GLU A 136 -3.88 -5.87 -13.85
N PHE A 137 -4.83 -5.62 -12.94
CA PHE A 137 -4.67 -4.61 -11.92
C PHE A 137 -3.56 -4.98 -10.94
N GLU A 138 -3.53 -6.23 -10.47
CA GLU A 138 -2.48 -6.78 -9.63
C GLU A 138 -1.09 -6.62 -10.28
N ASP A 139 -0.94 -7.05 -11.54
CA ASP A 139 0.32 -6.95 -12.26
C ASP A 139 0.80 -5.51 -12.44
N LEU A 140 -0.10 -4.59 -12.79
CA LEU A 140 0.23 -3.16 -12.92
C LEU A 140 0.55 -2.54 -11.56
N TRP A 141 -0.19 -2.91 -10.51
CA TRP A 141 0.02 -2.41 -9.17
C TRP A 141 1.40 -2.82 -8.64
N TRP A 142 1.79 -4.10 -8.80
CA TRP A 142 3.10 -4.59 -8.39
C TRP A 142 4.25 -3.94 -9.18
N LYS A 143 4.10 -3.77 -10.49
CA LYS A 143 5.08 -3.02 -11.30
C LYS A 143 5.23 -1.59 -10.80
N TRP A 144 4.13 -0.89 -10.61
CA TRP A 144 4.15 0.48 -10.08
C TRP A 144 4.77 0.56 -8.69
N TRP A 145 4.41 -0.34 -7.78
CA TRP A 145 4.96 -0.38 -6.44
C TRP A 145 6.47 -0.64 -6.44
N GLY A 146 6.95 -1.50 -7.34
CA GLY A 146 8.38 -1.74 -7.59
C GLY A 146 9.12 -0.48 -8.04
N GLU A 147 8.59 0.25 -9.02
CA GLU A 147 9.18 1.52 -9.51
C GLU A 147 9.24 2.62 -8.46
N LEU A 148 8.32 2.62 -7.50
CA LEU A 148 8.32 3.60 -6.41
C LEU A 148 9.37 3.31 -5.34
N GLN A 149 9.84 2.06 -5.26
CA GLN A 149 10.83 1.70 -4.26
C GLN A 149 12.18 2.32 -4.56
N PRO A 150 12.93 2.69 -3.51
CA PRO A 150 14.31 3.10 -3.71
C PRO A 150 15.16 1.93 -4.21
N ASP A 151 16.16 2.21 -5.04
CA ASP A 151 16.99 1.21 -5.74
C ASP A 151 17.57 0.13 -4.82
N TRP A 152 17.93 0.48 -3.58
CA TRP A 152 18.49 -0.44 -2.60
C TRP A 152 17.50 -1.55 -2.18
N ARG A 153 16.19 -1.35 -2.39
CA ARG A 153 15.13 -2.32 -2.06
C ARG A 153 14.77 -3.25 -3.22
N VAL A 154 15.14 -2.91 -4.46
CA VAL A 154 14.63 -3.51 -5.72
C VAL A 154 15.42 -4.75 -6.18
N SER A 155 16.32 -5.32 -5.38
CA SER A 155 17.30 -6.30 -5.89
C SER A 155 16.86 -7.78 -5.88
N ASP A 156 15.57 -8.10 -5.89
CA ASP A 156 15.07 -9.48 -6.05
C ASP A 156 14.69 -9.74 -7.53
N PRO A 157 15.10 -10.86 -8.16
CA PRO A 157 14.72 -11.19 -9.53
C PRO A 157 13.22 -11.35 -9.78
N GLN A 158 12.39 -11.48 -8.74
CA GLN A 158 10.95 -11.66 -8.88
C GLN A 158 10.17 -10.32 -8.78
N PRO A 159 9.31 -10.00 -9.77
CA PRO A 159 8.36 -8.90 -9.66
C PRO A 159 7.54 -9.04 -8.37
N GLY A 160 7.50 -7.98 -7.56
CA GLY A 160 6.65 -7.91 -6.37
C GLY A 160 7.24 -8.48 -5.07
N ARG A 161 8.50 -8.97 -5.05
CA ARG A 161 9.20 -9.27 -3.78
C ARG A 161 10.27 -8.21 -3.51
N LEU A 162 9.98 -7.33 -2.57
CA LEU A 162 10.94 -6.34 -2.09
C LEU A 162 11.86 -6.98 -1.06
N LYS A 163 13.18 -6.74 -1.16
CA LYS A 163 14.09 -7.24 -0.13
C LYS A 163 13.77 -6.58 1.21
N ARG A 164 13.57 -7.42 2.22
CA ARG A 164 13.32 -6.99 3.61
C ARG A 164 14.62 -6.65 4.35
N ASP A 165 15.68 -7.42 4.10
CA ASP A 165 16.81 -7.51 5.03
C ASP A 165 18.09 -6.84 4.51
N MET A 166 18.03 -6.12 3.39
CA MET A 166 19.19 -5.39 2.87
C MET A 166 19.15 -3.95 3.34
N TRP A 167 19.61 -3.77 4.58
CA TRP A 167 20.03 -2.48 5.08
C TRP A 167 21.20 -1.98 4.22
N PRO A 168 21.15 -0.78 3.60
CA PRO A 168 22.29 -0.27 2.86
C PRO A 168 23.49 -0.16 3.81
N ALA A 169 24.60 -0.78 3.45
CA ALA A 169 25.86 -0.68 4.19
C ALA A 169 26.26 0.80 4.26
N GLY A 170 26.06 1.42 5.43
CA GLY A 170 26.25 2.87 5.62
C GLY A 170 25.06 3.63 6.21
N GLY A 171 23.89 3.00 6.38
CA GLY A 171 22.83 3.47 7.27
C GLY A 171 22.04 4.71 6.84
N LEU A 172 22.19 5.19 5.62
CA LEU A 172 21.37 6.27 5.09
C LEU A 172 20.24 5.71 4.23
N GLU A 173 19.11 5.46 4.87
CA GLU A 173 17.87 5.09 4.20
C GLU A 173 17.31 6.29 3.42
N ASN A 174 17.54 6.32 2.11
CA ASN A 174 16.95 7.35 1.27
C ASN A 174 15.52 6.98 0.87
N TRP A 175 14.55 7.27 1.75
CA TRP A 175 13.11 7.12 1.49
C TRP A 175 12.49 8.33 0.77
N GLN A 176 13.29 9.27 0.27
CA GLN A 176 12.76 10.51 -0.29
C GLN A 176 11.83 10.28 -1.50
N THR A 177 11.98 9.15 -2.21
CA THR A 177 11.10 8.76 -3.33
C THR A 177 9.66 8.43 -2.91
N LEU A 178 9.45 8.04 -1.65
CA LEU A 178 8.13 7.78 -1.07
C LEU A 178 7.67 8.91 -0.14
N ARG A 179 8.56 9.87 0.16
CA ARG A 179 8.29 10.98 1.08
C ARG A 179 7.46 12.08 0.41
N HIS A 180 6.19 11.78 0.20
CA HIS A 180 5.21 12.70 -0.34
C HIS A 180 4.06 12.86 0.67
N PRO A 181 4.08 13.86 1.57
CA PRO A 181 2.97 14.05 2.49
C PRO A 181 1.70 14.46 1.74
N GLY A 182 0.54 14.10 2.27
CA GLY A 182 -0.73 14.59 1.78
C GLY A 182 -1.37 13.80 0.62
N PRO A 183 -2.32 14.41 -0.12
CA PRO A 183 -3.18 13.69 -1.06
C PRO A 183 -2.45 13.03 -2.23
N ASN A 184 -1.24 13.47 -2.53
CA ASN A 184 -0.45 13.02 -3.67
C ASN A 184 0.50 11.86 -3.33
N GLY A 185 0.57 11.47 -2.06
CA GLY A 185 1.47 10.43 -1.56
C GLY A 185 0.80 9.11 -1.24
N ALA A 186 1.06 8.62 -0.02
CA ALA A 186 0.62 7.32 0.48
C ALA A 186 -0.89 7.08 0.35
N LEU A 187 -1.70 8.15 0.38
CA LEU A 187 -3.13 8.07 0.11
C LEU A 187 -3.46 7.30 -1.19
N SER A 188 -2.69 7.50 -2.26
CA SER A 188 -2.94 6.82 -3.52
C SER A 188 -2.73 5.30 -3.41
N LEU A 189 -1.74 4.87 -2.63
CA LEU A 189 -1.49 3.45 -2.36
C LEU A 189 -2.63 2.85 -1.53
N ILE A 190 -3.02 3.51 -0.44
CA ILE A 190 -4.12 3.09 0.42
C ILE A 190 -5.43 2.96 -0.37
N ALA A 191 -5.75 3.95 -1.21
CA ALA A 191 -6.94 3.91 -2.05
C ALA A 191 -6.92 2.72 -3.01
N THR A 192 -5.80 2.48 -3.71
CA THR A 192 -5.69 1.33 -4.64
C THR A 192 -5.81 -0.01 -3.96
N LEU A 193 -5.21 -0.19 -2.78
CA LEU A 193 -5.34 -1.41 -1.98
C LEU A 193 -6.78 -1.60 -1.49
N CYS A 194 -7.47 -0.51 -1.16
CA CYS A 194 -8.88 -0.55 -0.82
C CYS A 194 -9.72 -1.07 -2.01
N TRP A 195 -9.56 -0.48 -3.21
CA TRP A 195 -10.29 -0.90 -4.41
C TRP A 195 -10.03 -2.36 -4.76
N TRP A 196 -8.76 -2.77 -4.68
CA TRP A 196 -8.36 -4.15 -4.91
C TRP A 196 -9.05 -5.08 -3.91
N GLY A 197 -8.97 -4.80 -2.61
CA GLY A 197 -9.59 -5.63 -1.58
C GLY A 197 -11.10 -5.72 -1.71
N ILE A 198 -11.77 -4.62 -2.07
CA ILE A 198 -13.22 -4.61 -2.32
C ILE A 198 -13.55 -5.52 -3.50
N LYS A 199 -12.78 -5.43 -4.59
CA LYS A 199 -12.99 -6.24 -5.80
C LYS A 199 -12.64 -7.72 -5.59
N ALA A 200 -11.65 -8.02 -4.76
CA ALA A 200 -11.26 -9.40 -4.45
C ALA A 200 -12.29 -10.11 -3.54
N LYS A 201 -13.08 -9.34 -2.76
CA LYS A 201 -14.15 -9.86 -1.91
C LYS A 201 -15.54 -9.88 -2.58
N SER A 202 -15.70 -9.27 -3.75
CA SER A 202 -16.97 -9.20 -4.50
C SER A 202 -17.15 -10.39 -5.43
#